data_AF-A0A0A2B2F0-F1
#
_entry.id   AF-A0A0A2B2F0-F1
#
_cell.length_a   1.000
_cell.length_b   1.000
_cell.length_c   1.000
_cell.angle_alpha   90.00
_cell.angle_beta   90.00
_cell.angle_gamma   90.00
#
_symmetry.space_group_name_H-M   'P 1'
#
loop_
_entity.id
_entity.type
_entity.pdbx_description
1 polymer ?
#
loop_
_entity_poly.entity_id
_entity_poly.type
_entity_poly.pdbx_seq_one_letter_code
_entity_poly.pdbx_strand_id
1 'polypeptide(L)'
;MSILDKAKIGDFVQINLELSKDRLSKEIVDSINISSVARISDFRITDGKGIGVILQLSTGKEHWFFENEIDLLDKNGDVIKKIIDKKKNSNFIFDIFRGLKYENKNKVSELINPINFFLWLIVSFKDIF
;
A
#
# COMPACT_ATOMS: atom_id res chain seq x y z
N MET A 1 8.12 4.20 0.24
CA MET A 1 8.96 4.38 -0.97
C MET A 1 8.06 5.04 -2.01
N SER A 2 8.39 6.27 -2.43
CA SER A 2 7.51 7.07 -3.30
C SER A 2 7.65 6.65 -4.77
N ILE A 3 6.61 6.88 -5.58
CA ILE A 3 6.65 6.66 -7.04
C ILE A 3 7.85 7.36 -7.71
N LEU A 4 8.27 8.52 -7.20
CA LEU A 4 9.39 9.31 -7.74
C LEU A 4 10.73 8.56 -7.71
N ASP A 5 10.92 7.64 -6.77
CA ASP A 5 12.17 6.86 -6.67
C ASP A 5 12.22 5.70 -7.67
N LYS A 6 11.04 5.27 -8.16
CA LYS A 6 10.89 4.05 -8.98
C LYS A 6 10.56 4.33 -10.44
N ALA A 7 9.88 5.43 -10.71
CA ALA A 7 9.37 5.78 -12.03
C ALA A 7 10.09 7.01 -12.59
N LYS A 8 10.49 6.94 -13.86
CA LYS A 8 11.07 8.08 -14.59
C LYS A 8 10.12 8.55 -15.68
N ILE A 9 10.31 9.80 -16.09
CA ILE A 9 9.63 10.35 -17.27
C ILE A 9 10.00 9.47 -18.48
N GLY A 10 9.00 9.05 -19.24
CA GLY A 10 9.14 8.14 -20.38
C GLY A 10 8.85 6.67 -20.07
N ASP A 11 8.78 6.27 -18.80
CA ASP A 11 8.40 4.90 -18.44
C ASP A 11 6.93 4.62 -18.76
N PHE A 12 6.63 3.35 -18.99
CA PHE A 12 5.27 2.87 -19.19
C PHE A 12 4.68 2.37 -17.88
N VAL A 13 3.41 2.74 -17.66
CA VAL A 13 2.64 2.32 -16.50
C VAL A 13 1.29 1.80 -16.93
N GLN A 14 0.72 0.93 -16.12
CA GLN A 14 -0.64 0.44 -16.29
C GLN A 14 -1.59 1.21 -15.38
N ILE A 15 -2.69 1.69 -15.94
CA ILE A 15 -3.71 2.43 -15.21
C ILE A 15 -4.74 1.45 -14.65
N ASN A 16 -5.03 1.55 -13.36
CA ASN A 16 -6.10 0.80 -12.73
C ASN A 16 -7.42 1.60 -12.81
N LEU A 17 -8.33 1.10 -13.65
CA LEU A 17 -9.61 1.76 -13.92
C LEU A 17 -10.57 1.67 -12.73
N GLU A 18 -10.48 0.62 -11.90
CA GLU A 18 -11.37 0.44 -10.73
C GLU A 18 -11.22 1.57 -9.71
N LEU A 19 -9.99 2.07 -9.52
CA LEU A 19 -9.70 3.12 -8.55
C LEU A 19 -9.92 4.53 -9.10
N SER A 20 -9.89 4.69 -10.42
CA SER A 20 -9.90 5.99 -11.07
C SER A 20 -11.28 6.40 -11.62
N LYS A 21 -12.22 5.46 -11.71
CA LYS A 21 -13.50 5.62 -12.44
C LYS A 21 -14.34 6.82 -11.99
N ASP A 22 -14.33 7.14 -10.71
CA ASP A 22 -15.21 8.17 -10.14
C ASP A 22 -14.77 9.61 -10.48
N ARG A 23 -13.49 9.83 -10.83
CA ARG A 23 -12.97 11.15 -11.19
C ARG A 23 -12.92 11.39 -12.70
N LEU A 24 -12.79 10.34 -13.49
CA LEU A 24 -12.46 10.43 -14.91
C LEU A 24 -13.68 10.77 -15.77
N SER A 25 -13.45 11.57 -16.82
CA SER A 25 -14.46 11.76 -17.86
C SER A 25 -14.62 10.49 -18.70
N LYS A 26 -15.81 10.32 -19.28
CA LYS A 26 -16.15 9.16 -20.12
C LYS A 26 -15.14 8.94 -21.26
N GLU A 27 -14.66 10.01 -21.87
CA GLU A 27 -13.66 9.95 -22.94
C GLU A 27 -12.31 9.35 -22.50
N ILE A 28 -11.88 9.65 -21.27
CA ILE A 28 -10.63 9.12 -20.73
C ILE A 28 -10.81 7.65 -20.36
N VAL A 29 -11.95 7.30 -19.75
CA VAL A 29 -12.32 5.91 -19.47
C VAL A 29 -12.32 5.08 -20.76
N ASP A 30 -12.91 5.58 -21.83
CA ASP A 30 -12.93 4.91 -23.13
C ASP A 30 -11.51 4.76 -23.71
N SER A 31 -10.64 5.75 -23.53
CA SER A 31 -9.22 5.67 -23.93
C SER A 31 -8.46 4.59 -23.16
N ILE A 32 -8.68 4.47 -21.86
CA ILE A 32 -8.05 3.45 -20.99
C ILE A 32 -8.58 2.05 -21.29
N ASN A 33 -9.87 1.93 -21.67
CA ASN A 33 -10.45 0.66 -22.11
C ASN A 33 -9.82 0.15 -23.41
N ILE A 34 -9.38 1.05 -24.30
CA ILE A 34 -8.66 0.69 -25.53
C ILE A 34 -7.22 0.29 -25.20
N SER A 35 -6.53 1.07 -24.37
CA SER A 35 -5.16 0.77 -23.91
C SER A 35 -5.00 1.21 -22.47
N SER A 36 -4.86 0.24 -21.57
CA SER A 36 -4.62 0.53 -20.16
C SER A 36 -3.16 0.89 -19.87
N VAL A 37 -2.28 0.77 -20.87
CA VAL A 37 -0.88 1.19 -20.77
C VAL A 37 -0.74 2.62 -21.28
N ALA A 38 -0.08 3.45 -20.48
CA ALA A 38 0.20 4.86 -20.78
C ALA A 38 1.64 5.22 -20.43
N ARG A 39 2.15 6.28 -21.04
CA ARG A 39 3.51 6.79 -20.81
C ARG A 39 3.51 7.92 -19.79
N ILE A 40 4.48 7.94 -18.89
CA ILE A 40 4.68 9.07 -17.98
C ILE A 40 5.26 10.28 -18.74
N SER A 41 4.51 11.38 -18.79
CA SER A 41 4.98 12.67 -19.34
C SER A 41 5.64 13.54 -18.27
N ASP A 42 5.03 13.65 -17.10
CA ASP A 42 5.50 14.57 -16.05
C ASP A 42 4.90 14.23 -14.67
N PHE A 43 5.31 14.93 -13.63
CA PHE A 43 4.82 14.78 -12.25
C PHE A 43 4.24 16.10 -11.74
N ARG A 44 3.15 16.01 -10.97
CA ARG A 44 2.47 17.16 -10.37
C ARG A 44 2.31 16.98 -8.87
N ILE A 45 2.48 18.05 -8.10
CA ILE A 45 2.20 18.05 -6.66
C ILE A 45 0.70 18.25 -6.45
N THR A 46 0.07 17.44 -5.59
CA THR A 46 -1.35 17.55 -5.23
C THR A 46 -1.52 18.12 -3.80
N ASP A 47 -2.60 18.87 -3.58
CA ASP A 47 -2.95 19.51 -2.30
C ASP A 47 -3.35 18.47 -1.25
N GLY A 48 -2.35 17.84 -0.63
CA GLY A 48 -2.58 16.82 0.39
C GLY A 48 -1.38 15.96 0.80
N LYS A 49 -0.18 16.20 0.24
CA LYS A 49 1.06 15.37 0.33
C LYS A 49 1.18 14.26 -0.72
N GLY A 50 0.30 14.23 -1.73
CA GLY A 50 0.37 13.27 -2.82
C GLY A 50 1.22 13.77 -3.99
N ILE A 51 1.77 12.82 -4.75
CA ILE A 51 2.32 13.07 -6.08
C ILE A 51 1.32 12.52 -7.10
N GLY A 52 0.90 13.38 -8.01
CA GLY A 52 0.19 13.02 -9.21
C GLY A 52 1.17 12.75 -10.35
N VAL A 53 0.85 11.80 -11.20
CA VAL A 53 1.62 11.43 -12.38
C VAL A 53 0.81 11.81 -13.61
N ILE A 54 1.38 12.63 -14.48
CA ILE A 54 0.79 13.03 -15.75
C ILE A 54 1.11 11.93 -16.77
N LEU A 55 0.07 11.30 -17.29
CA LEU A 55 0.17 10.21 -18.25
C LEU A 55 -0.34 10.65 -19.62
N GLN A 56 0.44 10.33 -20.65
CA GLN A 56 0.01 10.40 -22.04
C GLN A 56 -0.68 9.08 -22.42
N LEU A 57 -1.98 9.17 -22.68
CA LEU A 57 -2.82 8.07 -23.12
C LEU A 57 -2.51 7.74 -24.59
N SER A 58 -2.89 6.54 -25.03
CA SER A 58 -2.75 6.10 -26.43
C SER A 58 -3.45 7.00 -27.44
N THR A 59 -4.48 7.74 -27.00
CA THR A 59 -5.24 8.70 -27.80
C THR A 59 -4.52 10.05 -27.98
N GLY A 60 -3.33 10.21 -27.41
CA GLY A 60 -2.54 11.45 -27.45
C GLY A 60 -3.00 12.51 -26.43
N LYS A 61 -4.08 12.25 -25.69
CA LYS A 61 -4.54 13.10 -24.58
C LYS A 61 -3.66 12.87 -23.36
N GLU A 62 -3.46 13.92 -22.58
CA GLU A 62 -2.78 13.85 -21.30
C GLU A 62 -3.78 13.97 -20.15
N HIS A 63 -3.61 13.13 -19.14
CA HIS A 63 -4.39 13.23 -17.91
C HIS A 63 -3.55 12.83 -16.71
N TRP A 64 -3.88 13.37 -15.54
CA TRP A 64 -3.12 13.11 -14.32
C TRP A 64 -3.84 12.07 -13.44
N PHE A 65 -3.04 11.18 -12.88
CA PHE A 65 -3.46 10.06 -12.04
C PHE A 65 -2.71 10.10 -10.72
N PHE A 66 -3.29 9.52 -9.67
CA PHE A 66 -2.59 9.39 -8.40
C PHE A 66 -1.63 8.20 -8.41
N GLU A 67 -0.61 8.23 -7.55
CA GLU A 67 0.33 7.11 -7.36
C GLU A 67 -0.35 5.77 -7.05
N ASN A 68 -1.50 5.77 -6.38
CA ASN A 68 -2.24 4.55 -6.04
C ASN A 68 -3.11 4.02 -7.19
N GLU A 69 -3.38 4.83 -8.21
CA GLU A 69 -4.18 4.47 -9.39
C GLU A 69 -3.32 3.85 -10.50
N ILE A 70 -2.00 3.90 -10.37
CA ILE A 70 -1.05 3.45 -11.37
C ILE A 70 -0.20 2.29 -10.85
N ASP A 71 0.04 1.34 -11.74
CA ASP A 71 0.88 0.19 -11.52
C ASP A 71 2.12 0.30 -12.42
N LEU A 72 3.31 0.17 -11.83
CA LEU A 72 4.57 0.20 -12.57
C LEU A 72 4.74 -1.09 -13.37
N LEU A 73 5.20 -0.98 -14.62
CA LEU A 73 5.52 -2.13 -15.45
C LEU A 73 7.02 -2.43 -15.37
N ASP A 74 7.37 -3.71 -15.32
CA ASP A 74 8.75 -4.16 -15.46
C ASP A 74 9.16 -4.18 -16.95
N LYS A 75 10.44 -4.38 -17.23
CA LYS A 75 11.01 -4.47 -18.59
C LYS A 75 10.36 -5.56 -19.46
N ASN A 76 9.68 -6.52 -18.83
CA ASN A 76 8.99 -7.61 -19.48
C ASN A 76 7.50 -7.30 -19.77
N GLY A 77 7.00 -6.12 -19.36
CA GLY A 77 5.59 -5.73 -19.50
C GLY A 77 4.68 -6.28 -18.40
N ASP A 78 5.25 -6.93 -17.38
CA ASP A 78 4.49 -7.40 -16.22
C ASP A 78 4.32 -6.28 -15.20
N VAL A 79 3.13 -6.20 -14.59
CA VAL A 79 2.88 -5.31 -13.46
C VAL A 79 3.79 -5.72 -12.30
N ILE A 80 4.65 -4.79 -11.88
CA ILE A 80 5.39 -4.86 -10.62
C ILE A 80 4.36 -4.71 -9.50
N LYS A 81 3.65 -5.81 -9.21
CA LYS A 81 2.71 -5.85 -8.09
C LYS A 81 3.42 -5.34 -6.85
N LYS A 82 2.85 -4.32 -6.20
CA LYS A 82 3.05 -4.03 -4.77
C LYS A 82 2.61 -5.26 -3.96
N ILE A 83 3.40 -6.33 -4.01
CA ILE A 83 3.52 -7.25 -2.89
C ILE A 83 4.21 -6.40 -1.82
N ILE A 84 3.69 -6.37 -0.58
CA ILE A 84 4.01 -5.42 0.52
C ILE A 84 3.02 -4.23 0.49
N ASP A 85 1.81 -4.30 1.05
CA ASP A 85 1.53 -4.35 2.50
C ASP A 85 0.09 -4.84 2.78
N LYS A 86 -0.20 -6.14 2.67
CA LYS A 86 -1.49 -6.65 3.19
C LYS A 86 -1.43 -7.93 4.00
N LYS A 87 -0.26 -8.55 4.18
CA LYS A 87 -0.20 -9.87 4.85
C LYS A 87 1.16 -10.27 5.41
N LYS A 88 1.85 -9.38 6.14
CA LYS A 88 3.09 -9.78 6.82
C LYS A 88 3.42 -8.89 8.02
N ASN A 89 2.54 -8.82 9.03
CA ASN A 89 2.99 -8.32 10.34
C ASN A 89 2.20 -8.81 11.56
N SER A 90 0.95 -9.27 11.42
CA SER A 90 0.20 -9.79 12.58
C SER A 90 0.73 -11.14 13.08
N ASN A 91 1.16 -12.03 12.18
CA ASN A 91 1.44 -13.42 12.55
C ASN A 91 2.84 -13.59 13.17
N PHE A 92 3.83 -12.78 12.78
CA PHE A 92 5.20 -12.94 13.26
C PHE A 92 5.33 -12.57 14.75
N ILE A 93 4.65 -11.49 15.16
CA ILE A 93 4.59 -11.05 16.55
C ILE A 93 3.83 -12.09 17.41
N PHE A 94 2.72 -12.62 16.89
CA PHE A 94 1.95 -13.65 17.58
C PHE A 94 2.73 -14.96 17.77
N ASP A 95 3.51 -15.38 16.77
CA ASP A 95 4.36 -16.59 16.88
C ASP A 95 5.48 -16.43 17.90
N ILE A 96 6.05 -15.22 18.07
CA ILE A 96 7.00 -14.92 19.15
C ILE A 96 6.33 -15.01 20.52
N PHE A 97 5.11 -14.50 20.65
CA PHE A 97 4.35 -14.53 21.91
C PHE A 97 3.86 -15.94 22.28
N ARG A 98 3.65 -16.85 21.31
CA ARG A 98 3.30 -18.27 21.57
C ARG A 98 4.35 -19.03 22.37
N GLY A 99 5.62 -18.63 22.30
CA GLY A 99 6.73 -19.25 23.02
C GLY A 99 6.89 -18.81 24.49
N LEU A 100 6.11 -17.82 24.94
CA LEU A 100 6.22 -17.30 26.30
C LEU A 100 5.59 -18.25 27.33
N LYS A 101 6.41 -18.85 28.19
CA LYS A 101 5.96 -19.58 29.38
C LYS A 101 5.57 -18.59 30.48
N TYR A 102 4.33 -18.12 30.44
CA TYR A 102 3.77 -17.29 31.52
C TYR A 102 3.29 -18.18 32.67
N GLU A 103 3.79 -17.92 33.88
CA GLU A 103 3.22 -18.47 35.11
C GLU A 103 2.10 -17.55 35.59
N ASN A 104 0.95 -18.12 35.97
CA ASN A 104 -0.21 -17.32 36.35
C ASN A 104 0.01 -16.59 37.68
N LYS A 105 0.36 -15.30 37.61
CA LYS A 105 0.55 -14.40 38.75
C LYS A 105 -0.74 -13.62 39.01
N ASN A 106 -1.48 -14.00 40.05
CA ASN A 106 -2.78 -13.41 40.41
C ASN A 106 -2.69 -12.32 41.49
N LYS A 107 -1.51 -12.09 42.08
CA LYS A 107 -1.32 -11.10 43.14
C LYS A 107 -0.86 -9.76 42.58
N VAL A 108 -1.50 -8.68 43.03
CA VAL A 108 -1.13 -7.29 42.67
C VAL A 108 0.34 -7.00 42.97
N SER A 109 0.87 -7.54 44.08
CA SER A 109 2.28 -7.39 44.48
C SER A 109 3.28 -7.93 43.44
N GLU A 110 2.87 -8.91 42.62
CA GLU A 110 3.72 -9.53 41.60
C GLU A 110 3.66 -8.78 40.26
N LEU A 111 2.60 -8.00 40.03
CA LEU A 111 2.37 -7.17 38.85
C LEU A 111 3.00 -5.77 38.98
N ILE A 112 3.51 -5.39 40.15
CA ILE A 112 4.25 -4.12 40.33
C ILE A 112 5.55 -4.14 39.52
N ASN A 113 6.14 -5.31 39.26
CA ASN A 113 7.27 -5.43 38.36
C ASN A 113 6.80 -5.12 36.92
N PRO A 114 7.36 -4.09 36.25
CA PRO A 114 6.95 -3.68 34.91
C PRO A 114 6.97 -4.83 33.90
N ILE A 115 7.97 -5.72 33.97
CA ILE A 115 8.11 -6.86 33.05
C ILE A 115 6.99 -7.87 33.25
N ASN A 116 6.61 -8.15 34.51
CA ASN A 116 5.51 -9.05 34.84
C ASN A 116 4.16 -8.46 34.41
N PHE A 117 3.98 -7.14 34.58
CA PHE A 117 2.78 -6.44 34.13
C PHE A 117 2.58 -6.56 32.62
N PHE A 118 3.62 -6.32 31.83
CA PHE A 118 3.54 -6.44 30.37
C PHE A 118 3.23 -7.87 29.92
N LEU A 119 3.85 -8.88 30.55
CA LEU A 119 3.57 -10.29 30.24
C LEU A 119 2.13 -10.67 30.58
N TRP A 120 1.65 -10.28 31.76
CA TRP A 120 0.25 -10.49 32.16
C TRP A 120 -0.72 -9.81 31.18
N LEU A 121 -0.45 -8.56 30.81
CA LEU A 121 -1.27 -7.79 29.88
C LEU A 121 -1.39 -8.46 28.50
N ILE A 122 -0.28 -8.91 27.92
CA ILE A 122 -0.26 -9.60 26.62
C ILE A 122 -1.06 -10.91 26.69
N VAL A 123 -0.94 -11.67 27.78
CA VAL A 123 -1.70 -12.91 27.97
C VAL A 123 -3.19 -12.64 28.16
N SER A 124 -3.56 -11.60 28.92
CA SER A 124 -4.97 -11.22 29.10
C SER A 124 -5.63 -10.78 27.79
N PHE A 125 -4.91 -10.09 26.89
CA PHE A 125 -5.43 -9.77 25.57
C PHE A 125 -5.65 -11.01 24.70
N LYS A 126 -4.83 -12.06 24.87
CA LYS A 126 -4.99 -13.34 24.15
C LYS A 126 -6.30 -14.06 24.53
N ASP A 127 -6.79 -13.88 25.76
CA ASP A 127 -8.04 -14.52 26.20
C ASP A 127 -9.30 -13.74 25.77
N ILE A 128 -9.15 -12.49 25.29
CA ILE A 128 -10.26 -11.60 24.89
C ILE A 128 -10.60 -11.71 23.38
N PHE A 129 -9.63 -12.08 22.53
CA PHE A 129 -9.75 -12.18 21.08
C PHE A 129 -9.68 -13.64 20.60
#